data_AF-A0A940AID8-F1
#
_entry.id   AF-A0A940AID8-F1
#
_cell.length_a   1.000
_cell.length_b   1.000
_cell.length_c   1.000
_cell.angle_alpha   90.00
_cell.angle_beta   90.00
_cell.angle_gamma   90.00
#
_symmetry.space_group_name_H-M   'P 1'
#
loop_
_entity.id
_entity.type
_entity.pdbx_description
1 polymer ?
#
loop_
_entity_poly.entity_id
_entity_poly.type
_entity_poly.pdbx_seq_one_letter_code
_entity_poly.pdbx_strand_id
1 'polypeptide(L)'
;MKKLFSVLAVLFVLGTVNVFALGIGPQGGYNPALKGGNGALTFKVDKVPCVFAVSATFTDPIALGITADWWIANPVIEQTWHYYYGVGLAGNMVVGSDAGSMFVGGRALVGTNVFLINNFIELYLQAAWEPGIVIHDGITPIFNYTPIDIGLRFWF
;
A
#
# COMPACT_ATOMS: atom_id res chain seq x y z
N MET A 1 1.46 -3.53 28.33
CA MET A 1 1.19 -4.57 27.31
C MET A 1 1.19 -4.03 25.88
N LYS A 2 0.43 -2.97 25.54
CA LYS A 2 0.41 -2.39 24.17
C LYS A 2 1.79 -2.00 23.63
N LYS A 3 2.63 -1.34 24.44
CA LYS A 3 4.01 -0.93 24.07
C LYS A 3 4.94 -2.12 23.79
N LEU A 4 4.78 -3.23 24.52
CA LEU A 4 5.56 -4.45 24.32
C LEU A 4 5.18 -5.14 23.01
N PHE A 5 3.89 -5.16 22.67
CA PHE A 5 3.41 -5.66 21.39
C PHE A 5 3.90 -4.80 20.21
N SER A 6 3.88 -3.48 20.34
CA SER A 6 4.41 -2.57 19.30
C SER A 6 5.92 -2.75 19.11
N VAL A 7 6.68 -2.89 20.19
CA VAL A 7 8.13 -3.13 20.13
C VAL A 7 8.43 -4.51 19.53
N LEU A 8 7.68 -5.55 19.92
CA LEU A 8 7.82 -6.88 19.33
C LEU A 8 7.43 -6.90 17.85
N ALA A 9 6.37 -6.20 17.44
CA ALA A 9 5.98 -6.09 16.03
C ALA A 9 7.04 -5.38 15.21
N VAL A 10 7.60 -4.28 15.72
CA VAL A 10 8.73 -3.58 15.08
C VAL A 10 9.96 -4.47 15.02
N LEU A 11 10.30 -5.19 16.09
CA LEU A 11 11.42 -6.12 16.12
C LEU A 11 11.22 -7.33 15.19
N PHE A 12 9.99 -7.80 15.01
CA PHE A 12 9.67 -8.88 14.08
C PHE A 12 9.83 -8.42 12.63
N VAL A 13 9.33 -7.22 12.31
CA VAL A 13 9.54 -6.58 11.01
C VAL A 13 11.04 -6.39 10.76
N LEU A 14 11.78 -5.80 11.72
CA LEU A 14 13.23 -5.58 11.62
C LEU A 14 14.03 -6.89 11.53
N GLY A 15 13.58 -7.95 12.21
CA GLY A 15 14.20 -9.28 12.18
C GLY A 15 14.10 -9.96 10.82
N THR A 16 13.03 -9.69 10.06
CA THR A 16 12.84 -10.24 8.70
C THR A 16 13.65 -9.51 7.61
N VAL A 17 14.16 -8.31 7.89
CA VAL A 17 14.89 -7.47 6.91
C VAL A 17 16.26 -8.05 6.53
N ASN A 18 16.88 -8.87 7.39
CA ASN A 18 18.23 -9.39 7.13
C ASN A 18 18.29 -10.56 6.14
N VAL A 19 17.15 -11.12 5.71
CA VAL A 19 17.11 -12.33 4.84
C VAL A 19 16.62 -12.02 3.42
N PHE A 20 16.00 -10.86 3.21
CA PHE A 20 15.47 -10.42 1.92
C PHE A 20 15.79 -8.94 1.72
N ALA A 21 16.37 -8.58 0.58
CA ALA A 21 16.44 -7.17 0.21
C ALA A 21 15.01 -6.61 0.21
N LEU A 22 14.81 -5.51 0.96
CA LEU A 22 13.49 -5.00 1.31
C LEU A 22 13.46 -3.49 1.02
N GLY A 23 12.64 -3.09 0.05
CA GLY A 23 12.36 -1.70 -0.25
C GLY A 23 11.31 -1.18 0.74
N ILE A 24 11.64 -0.21 1.58
CA ILE A 24 10.71 0.41 2.53
C ILE A 24 10.61 1.91 2.29
N GLY A 25 9.40 2.47 2.30
CA GLY A 25 9.30 3.92 2.43
C GLY A 25 7.89 4.50 2.31
N PRO A 26 7.77 5.83 2.47
CA PRO A 26 6.49 6.50 2.54
C PRO A 26 5.83 6.62 1.16
N GLN A 27 4.51 6.66 1.20
CA GLN A 27 3.63 6.93 0.08
C GLN A 27 2.64 8.01 0.49
N GLY A 28 2.36 8.91 -0.44
CA GLY A 28 1.20 9.79 -0.37
C GLY A 28 0.38 9.62 -1.64
N GLY A 29 -0.89 9.96 -1.59
CA GLY A 29 -1.75 9.79 -2.75
C GLY A 29 -3.03 10.57 -2.62
N TYR A 30 -3.83 10.47 -3.66
CA TYR A 30 -5.10 11.16 -3.79
C TYR A 30 -6.13 10.20 -4.37
N ASN A 31 -7.32 10.21 -3.78
CA ASN A 31 -8.46 9.49 -4.31
C ASN A 31 -9.48 10.48 -4.90
N PRO A 32 -9.68 10.50 -6.23
CA PRO A 32 -10.66 11.38 -6.87
C PRO A 32 -12.11 11.16 -6.41
N ALA A 33 -12.49 9.93 -6.08
CA ALA A 33 -13.85 9.59 -5.64
C ALA A 33 -14.14 10.13 -4.22
N LEU A 34 -13.13 10.12 -3.34
CA LEU A 34 -13.25 10.62 -1.97
C LEU A 34 -12.83 12.09 -1.82
N LYS A 35 -12.27 12.71 -2.86
CA LYS A 35 -11.67 14.06 -2.84
C LYS A 35 -10.71 14.26 -1.66
N GLY A 36 -9.95 13.24 -1.31
CA GLY A 36 -9.10 13.21 -0.11
C GLY A 36 -7.71 12.69 -0.41
N GLY A 37 -6.74 13.18 0.36
CA GLY A 37 -5.37 12.64 0.37
C GLY A 37 -5.27 11.40 1.26
N ASN A 38 -4.36 10.50 0.93
CA ASN A 38 -3.99 9.36 1.76
C ASN A 38 -2.47 9.35 2.02
N GLY A 39 -2.07 8.62 3.06
CA GLY A 39 -0.66 8.38 3.38
C GLY A 39 -0.49 6.94 3.85
N ALA A 40 0.61 6.31 3.43
CA ALA A 40 0.91 4.93 3.77
C ALA A 40 2.41 4.71 3.93
N LEU A 41 2.77 3.65 4.65
CA LEU A 41 4.11 3.08 4.63
C LEU A 41 4.08 1.85 3.72
N THR A 42 5.04 1.76 2.80
CA THR A 42 5.13 0.67 1.82
C THR A 42 6.35 -0.21 2.02
N PHE A 43 6.19 -1.47 1.66
CA PHE A 43 7.21 -2.52 1.77
C PHE A 43 7.19 -3.37 0.50
N LYS A 44 8.33 -3.56 -0.15
CA LYS A 44 8.47 -4.43 -1.32
C LYS A 44 9.60 -5.42 -1.08
N VAL A 45 9.31 -6.70 -1.29
CA VAL A 45 10.31 -7.76 -1.23
C VAL A 45 11.07 -7.80 -2.56
N ASP A 46 12.40 -7.94 -2.54
CA ASP A 46 13.19 -7.95 -3.79
C ASP A 46 12.94 -9.20 -4.64
N LYS A 47 13.00 -10.38 -4.00
CA LYS A 47 12.92 -11.69 -4.68
C LYS A 47 11.50 -12.12 -5.07
N VAL A 48 10.48 -11.45 -4.54
CA VAL A 48 9.07 -11.78 -4.77
C VAL A 48 8.40 -10.51 -5.23
N PRO A 49 7.57 -10.54 -6.29
CA PRO A 49 6.96 -9.33 -6.82
C PRO A 49 5.79 -8.83 -5.94
N CYS A 50 5.91 -8.94 -4.62
CA CYS A 50 4.87 -8.55 -3.68
C CYS A 50 5.21 -7.21 -3.04
N VAL A 51 4.24 -6.29 -3.10
CA VAL A 51 4.29 -4.96 -2.51
C VAL A 51 3.15 -4.82 -1.52
N PHE A 52 3.45 -4.36 -0.33
CA PHE A 52 2.48 -4.11 0.73
C PHE A 52 2.43 -2.63 1.04
N ALA A 53 1.25 -2.14 1.41
CA ALA A 53 1.08 -0.82 2.01
C ALA A 53 0.27 -0.93 3.29
N VAL A 54 0.61 -0.12 4.28
CA VAL A 54 -0.18 0.05 5.51
C VAL A 54 -0.44 1.54 5.68
N SER A 55 -1.71 1.91 5.75
CA SER A 55 -2.16 3.28 5.98
C SER A 55 -2.89 3.40 7.30
N ALA A 56 -2.80 4.57 7.91
CA ALA A 56 -3.53 4.88 9.13
C ALA A 56 -3.93 6.36 9.14
N THR A 57 -5.19 6.61 9.49
CA THR A 57 -5.72 7.94 9.76
C THR A 57 -6.06 8.00 11.23
N PHE A 58 -5.44 8.94 11.96
CA PHE A 58 -5.60 9.10 13.41
C PHE A 58 -6.52 10.27 13.79
N THR A 59 -7.31 10.78 12.85
CA THR A 59 -8.43 11.68 13.13
C THR A 59 -9.68 10.87 13.50
N ASP A 60 -10.68 11.48 14.13
CA ASP A 60 -11.95 10.81 14.40
C ASP A 60 -12.83 10.78 13.12
N PRO A 61 -13.25 9.61 12.59
CA PRO A 61 -12.98 8.26 13.09
C PRO A 61 -11.61 7.71 12.62
N ILE A 62 -10.99 6.88 13.47
CA ILE A 62 -9.69 6.27 13.18
C ILE A 62 -9.87 5.26 12.05
N ALA A 63 -9.03 5.30 11.03
CA ALA A 63 -9.06 4.32 9.94
C ALA A 63 -7.72 3.62 9.78
N LEU A 64 -7.74 2.33 9.48
CA LEU A 64 -6.56 1.52 9.17
C LEU A 64 -6.77 0.85 7.82
N GLY A 65 -5.79 0.97 6.92
CA GLY A 65 -5.81 0.34 5.61
C GLY A 65 -4.60 -0.55 5.38
N ILE A 66 -4.80 -1.61 4.62
CA ILE A 66 -3.74 -2.50 4.14
C ILE A 66 -3.94 -2.80 2.66
N THR A 67 -2.86 -2.95 1.93
CA THR A 67 -2.85 -3.49 0.57
C THR A 67 -1.78 -4.55 0.43
N ALA A 68 -2.03 -5.52 -0.43
CA ALA A 68 -1.08 -6.54 -0.85
C ALA A 68 -1.19 -6.71 -2.37
N ASP A 69 -0.21 -6.20 -3.09
CA ASP A 69 -0.14 -6.16 -4.54
C ASP A 69 0.90 -7.15 -5.04
N TRP A 70 0.53 -7.91 -6.07
CA TRP A 70 1.40 -8.80 -6.82
C TRP A 70 1.67 -8.20 -8.19
N TRP A 71 2.90 -7.73 -8.39
CA TRP A 71 3.36 -7.22 -9.68
C TRP A 71 3.54 -8.39 -10.64
N ILE A 72 2.75 -8.41 -11.71
CA ILE A 72 2.83 -9.43 -12.74
C ILE A 72 4.08 -9.22 -13.60
N ALA A 73 4.42 -7.96 -13.87
CA ALA A 73 5.64 -7.59 -14.57
C ALA A 73 6.16 -6.23 -14.11
N ASN A 74 7.47 -6.04 -14.23
CA ASN A 74 8.16 -4.75 -14.02
C ASN A 74 9.27 -4.50 -15.07
N PRO A 75 8.95 -4.54 -16.38
CA PRO A 75 9.93 -4.38 -17.45
C PRO A 75 10.56 -2.97 -17.48
N VAL A 76 11.80 -2.92 -17.96
CA VAL A 76 12.55 -1.68 -18.20
C VAL A 76 11.94 -0.95 -19.39
N ILE A 77 11.64 0.33 -19.21
CA ILE A 77 11.38 1.28 -20.31
C ILE A 77 12.73 1.78 -20.83
N GLU A 78 13.52 2.37 -19.95
CA GLU A 78 14.82 2.96 -20.27
C GLU A 78 15.72 2.95 -19.03
N GLN A 79 16.86 2.25 -19.09
CA GLN A 79 17.86 2.17 -18.02
C GLN A 79 17.23 1.85 -16.64
N THR A 80 17.08 2.86 -15.79
CA THR A 80 16.56 2.73 -14.43
C THR A 80 15.06 2.99 -14.30
N TRP A 81 14.40 3.34 -15.41
CA TRP A 81 12.97 3.61 -15.49
C TRP A 81 12.22 2.37 -15.97
N HIS A 82 11.20 1.98 -15.21
CA HIS A 82 10.36 0.81 -15.45
C HIS A 82 8.87 1.18 -15.43
N TYR A 83 8.05 0.34 -16.06
CA TYR A 83 6.62 0.28 -15.76
C TYR A 83 6.29 -1.04 -15.09
N TYR A 84 5.26 -1.05 -14.28
CA TYR A 84 4.72 -2.27 -13.69
C TYR A 84 3.20 -2.30 -13.78
N TYR A 85 2.67 -3.52 -13.74
CA TYR A 85 1.25 -3.76 -13.58
C TYR A 85 1.05 -5.03 -12.75
N GLY A 86 -0.11 -5.13 -12.12
CA GLY A 86 -0.37 -6.20 -11.18
C GLY A 86 -1.80 -6.28 -10.73
N VAL A 87 -2.02 -7.24 -9.84
CA VAL A 87 -3.29 -7.46 -9.16
C VAL A 87 -3.03 -7.57 -7.68
N GLY A 88 -4.03 -7.30 -6.85
CA GLY A 88 -3.84 -7.32 -5.41
C GLY A 88 -5.14 -7.38 -4.64
N LEU A 89 -5.01 -7.18 -3.34
CA LEU A 89 -6.12 -7.10 -2.40
C LEU A 89 -5.98 -5.83 -1.56
N ALA A 90 -7.11 -5.21 -1.25
CA ALA A 90 -7.22 -4.07 -0.36
C ALA A 90 -8.15 -4.42 0.80
N GLY A 91 -7.80 -3.94 1.99
CA GLY A 91 -8.66 -3.98 3.16
C GLY A 91 -8.58 -2.64 3.90
N ASN A 92 -9.71 -2.15 4.38
CA ASN A 92 -9.75 -0.98 5.24
C ASN A 92 -10.76 -1.19 6.36
N MET A 93 -10.47 -0.64 7.54
CA MET A 93 -11.36 -0.68 8.69
C MET A 93 -11.41 0.71 9.32
N VAL A 94 -12.62 1.22 9.55
CA VAL A 94 -12.88 2.46 10.28
C VAL A 94 -13.40 2.09 11.66
N VAL A 95 -12.74 2.61 12.69
CA VAL A 95 -12.97 2.36 14.11
C VAL A 95 -13.23 3.69 14.81
N GLY A 96 -14.29 3.78 15.60
CA GLY A 96 -14.60 4.97 16.41
C GLY A 96 -15.83 5.75 15.97
N SER A 97 -16.42 5.43 14.81
CA SER A 97 -17.79 5.83 14.46
C SER A 97 -18.82 4.95 15.19
N ASP A 98 -20.01 5.50 15.47
CA ASP A 98 -21.11 4.79 16.17
C ASP A 98 -21.49 3.44 15.55
N ALA A 99 -21.19 3.25 14.27
CA ALA A 99 -21.11 1.96 13.60
C ALA A 99 -19.78 1.91 12.83
N GLY A 100 -18.96 0.90 13.09
CA GLY A 100 -17.69 0.71 12.39
C GLY A 100 -17.94 0.26 10.95
N SER A 101 -17.03 0.58 10.03
CA SER A 101 -17.10 0.08 8.65
C SER A 101 -15.86 -0.72 8.28
N MET A 102 -16.03 -1.71 7.40
CA MET A 102 -14.94 -2.48 6.84
C MET A 102 -15.08 -2.55 5.32
N PHE A 103 -14.00 -2.28 4.61
CA PHE A 103 -13.88 -2.53 3.17
C PHE A 103 -12.98 -3.74 2.93
N VAL A 104 -13.36 -4.57 1.97
CA VAL A 104 -12.48 -5.58 1.37
C VAL A 104 -12.70 -5.57 -0.14
N GLY A 105 -11.61 -5.61 -0.90
CA GLY A 105 -11.67 -5.51 -2.35
C GLY A 105 -10.48 -6.15 -3.04
N GLY A 106 -10.67 -6.42 -4.32
CA GLY A 106 -9.57 -6.71 -5.24
C GLY A 106 -8.91 -5.42 -5.68
N ARG A 107 -7.72 -5.53 -6.27
CA ARG A 107 -6.99 -4.43 -6.88
C ARG A 107 -6.49 -4.85 -8.25
N ALA A 108 -6.58 -3.96 -9.22
CA ALA A 108 -5.83 -4.01 -10.47
C ALA A 108 -5.04 -2.73 -10.59
N LEU A 109 -3.72 -2.82 -10.72
CA LEU A 109 -2.83 -1.67 -10.64
C LEU A 109 -1.91 -1.58 -11.85
N VAL A 110 -1.58 -0.33 -12.19
CA VAL A 110 -0.53 0.02 -13.13
C VAL A 110 0.28 1.16 -12.55
N GLY A 111 1.56 1.19 -12.84
CA GLY A 111 2.40 2.26 -12.37
C GLY A 111 3.75 2.28 -13.06
N THR A 112 4.58 3.16 -12.57
CA THR A 112 5.94 3.35 -13.05
C THR A 112 6.86 3.66 -11.89
N ASN A 113 8.12 3.26 -12.01
CA ASN A 113 9.14 3.48 -11.00
C ASN A 113 10.50 3.77 -11.62
N VAL A 114 11.29 4.58 -10.93
CA VAL A 114 12.64 4.96 -11.32
C VAL A 114 13.59 4.62 -10.17
N PHE A 115 14.61 3.83 -10.46
CA PHE A 115 15.69 3.52 -9.53
C PHE A 115 16.81 4.56 -9.63
N LEU A 116 17.28 5.03 -8.49
CA LEU A 116 18.32 6.05 -8.34
C LEU A 116 19.38 5.55 -7.37
N ILE A 117 20.59 6.11 -7.48
CA ILE A 117 21.72 5.83 -6.57
C ILE A 117 21.97 4.32 -6.47
N ASN A 118 22.36 3.68 -7.57
CA ASN A 118 22.67 2.24 -7.63
C ASN A 118 21.53 1.36 -7.05
N ASN A 119 20.28 1.67 -7.41
CA ASN A 119 19.06 1.00 -6.94
C ASN A 119 18.76 1.16 -5.45
N PHE A 120 19.47 2.04 -4.73
CA PHE A 120 19.18 2.32 -3.32
C PHE A 120 17.85 3.05 -3.13
N ILE A 121 17.50 3.95 -4.06
CA ILE A 121 16.26 4.74 -4.00
C ILE A 121 15.35 4.33 -5.15
N GLU A 122 14.08 4.09 -4.86
CA GLU A 122 13.02 3.89 -5.85
C GLU A 122 11.95 4.97 -5.68
N LEU A 123 11.75 5.80 -6.71
CA LEU A 123 10.58 6.67 -6.83
C LEU A 123 9.52 5.95 -7.63
N TYR A 124 8.25 5.99 -7.22
CA TYR A 124 7.18 5.35 -7.97
C TYR A 124 5.89 6.17 -7.99
N LEU A 125 5.10 5.96 -9.05
CA LEU A 125 3.74 6.43 -9.24
C LEU A 125 2.86 5.22 -9.54
N GLN A 126 1.69 5.13 -8.92
CA GLN A 126 0.75 4.03 -9.07
C GLN A 126 -0.67 4.56 -9.25
N ALA A 127 -1.45 3.93 -10.12
CA ALA A 127 -2.90 4.01 -10.11
C ALA A 127 -3.46 2.60 -9.89
N ALA A 128 -4.41 2.47 -8.97
CA ALA A 128 -5.04 1.19 -8.66
C ALA A 128 -6.55 1.32 -8.78
N TRP A 129 -7.21 0.40 -9.48
CA TRP A 129 -8.66 0.24 -9.46
C TRP A 129 -9.03 -0.81 -8.41
N GLU A 130 -9.93 -0.47 -7.49
CA GLU A 130 -10.26 -1.30 -6.32
C GLU A 130 -11.76 -1.63 -6.22
N PRO A 131 -12.25 -2.60 -7.00
CA PRO A 131 -13.61 -3.09 -6.82
C PRO A 131 -13.71 -3.95 -5.53
N GLY A 132 -14.77 -3.75 -4.76
CA GLY A 132 -14.94 -4.46 -3.50
C GLY A 132 -16.31 -4.26 -2.86
N ILE A 133 -16.38 -4.58 -1.58
CA ILE A 133 -17.58 -4.41 -0.75
C ILE A 133 -17.24 -3.64 0.52
N VAL A 134 -18.17 -2.79 0.95
CA VAL A 134 -18.16 -2.17 2.27
C VAL A 134 -19.23 -2.83 3.12
N ILE A 135 -18.84 -3.20 4.33
CA ILE A 135 -19.66 -3.81 5.37
C ILE A 135 -19.82 -2.78 6.50
N HIS A 136 -21.06 -2.38 6.75
CA HIS A 136 -21.48 -1.51 7.84
C HIS A 136 -22.82 -2.05 8.37
N ASP A 137 -23.93 -1.32 8.19
CA ASP A 137 -25.31 -1.78 8.46
C ASP A 137 -25.87 -2.70 7.37
N GLY A 138 -25.03 -3.07 6.40
CA GLY A 138 -25.34 -3.87 5.24
C GLY A 138 -24.10 -4.08 4.38
N ILE A 139 -24.28 -4.72 3.22
CA ILE A 139 -23.21 -4.96 2.24
C ILE A 139 -23.47 -4.07 1.02
N THR A 140 -22.56 -3.13 0.77
CA THR A 140 -22.64 -2.21 -0.37
C THR A 140 -21.46 -2.47 -1.32
N PRO A 141 -21.70 -2.82 -2.59
CA PRO A 141 -20.62 -2.96 -3.56
C PRO A 141 -20.07 -1.59 -3.97
N ILE A 142 -18.76 -1.49 -4.15
CA ILE A 142 -18.06 -0.30 -4.63
C ILE A 142 -17.21 -0.70 -5.82
N PHE A 143 -17.39 0.01 -6.95
CA PHE A 143 -16.62 -0.21 -8.17
C PHE A 143 -15.84 1.02 -8.63
N ASN A 144 -16.14 2.20 -8.08
CA ASN A 144 -15.59 3.47 -8.55
C ASN A 144 -14.50 4.00 -7.61
N TYR A 145 -13.65 3.12 -7.09
CA TYR A 145 -12.55 3.49 -6.21
C TYR A 145 -11.22 3.33 -6.95
N THR A 146 -10.56 4.45 -7.25
CA THR A 146 -9.32 4.45 -8.03
C THR A 146 -8.28 5.43 -7.47
N PRO A 147 -7.54 5.11 -6.39
CA PRO A 147 -6.50 5.98 -5.89
C PRO A 147 -5.31 6.08 -6.86
N ILE A 148 -4.67 7.24 -6.80
CA ILE A 148 -3.42 7.53 -7.48
C ILE A 148 -2.41 7.91 -6.40
N ASP A 149 -1.29 7.20 -6.38
CA ASP A 149 -0.31 7.24 -5.32
C ASP A 149 1.09 7.54 -5.86
N ILE A 150 1.85 8.37 -5.14
CA ILE A 150 3.26 8.63 -5.36
C ILE A 150 4.05 8.24 -4.11
N GLY A 151 5.20 7.60 -4.28
CA GLY A 151 6.00 7.19 -3.13
C GLY A 151 7.47 7.06 -3.42
N LEU A 152 8.20 6.81 -2.34
CA LEU A 152 9.64 6.64 -2.28
C LEU A 152 9.92 5.37 -1.48
N ARG A 153 10.83 4.50 -1.95
CA ARG A 153 11.34 3.35 -1.19
C ARG A 153 12.86 3.39 -1.13
N PHE A 154 13.39 3.01 0.02
CA PHE A 154 14.81 2.79 0.27
C PHE A 154 15.07 1.29 0.34
N TRP A 155 16.06 0.82 -0.41
CA TRP A 155 16.41 -0.58 -0.54
C TRP A 155 17.65 -0.92 0.30
N PHE A 156 17.62 -2.06 0.99
CA PHE A 156 18.68 -2.55 1.89
C PHE A 156 19.11 -3.97 1.52
#